data_AF-A0A522D289-F1
#
_entry.id   AF-A0A522D289-F1
#
_cell.length_a   1.000
_cell.length_b   1.000
_cell.length_c   1.000
_cell.angle_alpha   90.00
_cell.angle_beta   90.00
_cell.angle_gamma   90.00
#
_symmetry.space_group_name_H-M   'P 1'
#
loop_
_entity.id
_entity.type
_entity.pdbx_description
1 polymer ?
#
loop_
_entity_poly.entity_id
_entity_poly.type
_entity_poly.pdbx_seq_one_letter_code
_entity_poly.pdbx_strand_id
1 'polypeptide(L)'
;MKKIIMLVTVLAVAAALASCGGGSGMKERGSALVKKYFKDDDTFIIVAKGFPRENIDNQVQALETAKEAALLNAQIIAKEAFDDSVDVVKKGSVDSYEVFDDYATVTYIVSMNGLNKRQRVIIPGVTD
;
A
#
# COMPACT_ATOMS: atom_id res chain seq x y z
N MET A 1 27.97 -52.67 -11.43
CA MET A 1 26.58 -52.35 -11.03
C MET A 1 26.53 -51.91 -9.56
N LYS A 2 27.16 -50.77 -9.19
CA LYS A 2 27.19 -50.31 -7.78
C LYS A 2 27.34 -48.78 -7.60
N LYS A 3 27.39 -48.01 -8.71
CA LYS A 3 27.57 -46.55 -8.69
C LYS A 3 26.32 -45.74 -9.08
N ILE A 4 25.28 -46.40 -9.57
CA ILE A 4 24.04 -45.73 -10.03
C ILE A 4 23.04 -45.53 -8.88
N ILE A 5 23.08 -46.39 -7.85
CA ILE A 5 22.09 -46.37 -6.76
C ILE A 5 22.33 -45.20 -5.77
N MET A 6 23.55 -44.65 -5.71
CA MET A 6 23.88 -43.60 -4.74
C MET A 6 23.51 -42.18 -5.20
N LEU A 7 23.18 -41.99 -6.48
CA LEU A 7 22.84 -40.65 -7.01
C LEU A 7 21.36 -40.29 -6.84
N VAL A 8 20.51 -41.30 -6.58
CA VAL A 8 19.04 -41.12 -6.56
C VAL A 8 18.54 -40.60 -5.22
N THR A 9 19.28 -40.80 -4.13
CA THR A 9 18.87 -40.39 -2.77
C THR A 9 19.14 -38.93 -2.44
N VAL A 10 20.05 -38.25 -3.15
CA VAL A 10 20.35 -36.82 -2.88
C VAL A 10 19.36 -35.89 -3.57
N LEU A 11 18.69 -36.34 -4.64
CA LEU A 11 17.77 -35.49 -5.41
C LEU A 11 16.36 -35.38 -4.79
N ALA A 12 16.01 -36.26 -3.84
CA ALA A 12 14.68 -36.28 -3.22
C ALA A 12 14.52 -35.31 -2.04
N VAL A 13 15.61 -34.80 -1.45
CA VAL A 13 15.55 -33.91 -0.27
C VAL A 13 15.52 -32.42 -0.65
N ALA A 14 15.93 -32.07 -1.87
CA ALA A 14 15.91 -30.68 -2.34
C ALA A 14 14.50 -30.17 -2.71
N ALA A 15 13.52 -31.06 -2.92
CA ALA A 15 12.17 -30.68 -3.33
C ALA A 15 11.25 -30.25 -2.17
N ALA A 16 11.67 -30.44 -0.91
CA ALA A 16 10.82 -30.17 0.26
C ALA A 16 10.91 -28.73 0.80
N LEU A 17 11.79 -27.87 0.25
CA LEU A 17 11.95 -26.47 0.69
C LEU A 17 11.35 -25.44 -0.27
N ALA A 18 10.76 -25.86 -1.40
CA ALA A 18 10.15 -24.98 -2.39
C ALA A 18 8.65 -24.68 -2.13
N SER A 19 8.09 -25.16 -1.02
CA SER A 19 6.69 -24.94 -0.63
C SER A 19 6.59 -23.97 0.55
N CYS A 20 7.12 -22.75 0.37
CA CYS A 20 6.55 -21.56 1.00
C CYS A 20 6.14 -20.56 -0.10
N GLY A 21 5.59 -21.09 -1.19
CA GLY A 21 4.73 -20.34 -2.12
C GLY A 21 3.33 -20.30 -1.55
N GLY A 22 3.19 -19.72 -0.36
CA GLY A 22 1.89 -19.34 0.20
C GLY A 22 1.34 -18.20 -0.63
N GLY A 23 0.82 -18.52 -1.82
CA GLY A 23 -0.16 -17.69 -2.50
C GLY A 23 -1.40 -17.66 -1.63
N SER A 24 -1.34 -16.91 -0.53
CA SER A 24 -2.52 -16.47 0.20
C SER A 24 -3.40 -15.82 -0.85
N GLY A 25 -4.61 -16.36 -1.01
CA GLY A 25 -5.63 -15.80 -1.88
C GLY A 25 -5.74 -14.32 -1.57
N MET A 26 -5.09 -13.51 -2.39
CA MET A 26 -5.28 -12.08 -2.40
C MET A 26 -6.70 -11.93 -2.92
N LYS A 27 -7.68 -11.93 -1.99
CA LYS A 27 -8.95 -11.23 -2.19
C LYS A 27 -8.55 -9.97 -2.94
N GLU A 28 -9.08 -9.75 -4.14
CA GLU A 28 -8.81 -8.56 -4.92
C GLU A 28 -9.14 -7.35 -4.02
N ARG A 29 -8.13 -6.87 -3.29
CA ARG A 29 -8.20 -5.69 -2.45
C ARG A 29 -8.30 -4.59 -3.48
N GLY A 30 -9.54 -4.18 -3.79
CA GLY A 30 -9.80 -3.11 -4.75
C GLY A 30 -8.88 -1.92 -4.47
N SER A 31 -8.54 -1.18 -5.51
CA SER A 31 -7.60 -0.04 -5.46
C SER A 31 -7.68 0.71 -4.12
N ALA A 32 -6.55 0.89 -3.44
CA ALA A 32 -6.48 1.60 -2.18
C ALA A 32 -6.95 3.06 -2.31
N LEU A 33 -6.95 3.62 -3.53
CA LEU A 33 -7.45 4.96 -3.79
C LEU A 33 -8.98 4.96 -3.96
N VAL A 34 -9.68 5.70 -3.10
CA VAL A 34 -11.11 5.99 -3.27
C VAL A 34 -11.30 7.17 -4.20
N LYS A 35 -10.64 8.30 -3.88
CA LYS A 35 -10.63 9.52 -4.71
C LYS A 35 -9.47 10.42 -4.33
N LYS A 36 -9.04 11.25 -5.27
CA LYS A 36 -8.09 12.35 -5.01
C LYS A 36 -8.42 13.56 -5.88
N TYR A 37 -8.29 14.76 -5.35
CA TYR A 37 -8.63 15.99 -6.05
C TYR A 37 -7.99 17.21 -5.39
N PHE A 38 -7.81 18.29 -6.15
CA PHE A 38 -7.51 19.60 -5.58
C PHE A 38 -8.81 20.24 -5.09
N LYS A 39 -8.80 20.73 -3.86
CA LYS A 39 -9.84 21.62 -3.35
C LYS A 39 -9.64 23.04 -3.87
N ASP A 40 -8.38 23.46 -3.97
CA ASP A 40 -7.89 24.74 -4.47
C ASP A 40 -6.42 24.60 -4.92
N ASP A 41 -5.76 25.70 -5.30
CA ASP A 41 -4.37 25.68 -5.80
C ASP A 41 -3.34 25.18 -4.78
N ASP A 42 -3.67 25.23 -3.49
CA ASP A 42 -2.76 24.97 -2.39
C ASP A 42 -3.09 23.69 -1.61
N THR A 43 -4.27 23.12 -1.84
CA THR A 43 -4.84 22.04 -1.02
C THR A 43 -5.23 20.84 -1.87
N PHE A 44 -4.58 19.70 -1.60
CA PHE A 44 -4.87 18.43 -2.25
C PHE A 44 -5.46 17.44 -1.25
N ILE A 45 -6.56 16.80 -1.62
CA ILE A 45 -7.30 15.87 -0.77
C ILE A 45 -7.21 14.48 -1.37
N ILE A 46 -6.90 13.50 -0.51
CA ILE A 46 -6.82 12.08 -0.85
C ILE A 46 -7.72 11.32 0.12
N VAL A 47 -8.57 10.45 -0.43
CA VAL A 47 -9.31 9.47 0.34
C VAL A 47 -8.80 8.09 -0.03
N ALA A 48 -8.26 7.37 0.94
CA ALA A 48 -7.66 6.05 0.73
C ALA A 48 -8.23 5.01 1.70
N LYS A 49 -8.32 3.76 1.24
CA LYS A 49 -8.70 2.59 2.01
C LYS A 49 -7.47 1.93 2.63
N GLY A 50 -7.65 1.36 3.80
CA GLY A 50 -6.72 0.45 4.46
C GLY A 50 -7.47 -0.77 4.99
N PHE A 51 -6.87 -1.94 4.82
CA PHE A 51 -7.45 -3.20 5.27
C PHE A 51 -6.74 -3.68 6.53
N PRO A 52 -7.44 -4.35 7.46
CA PRO A 52 -6.81 -4.96 8.62
C PRO A 52 -5.67 -5.90 8.20
N ARG A 53 -4.64 -5.98 9.05
CA ARG A 53 -3.64 -7.05 8.88
C ARG A 53 -4.29 -8.41 9.08
N GLU A 54 -3.78 -9.39 8.33
CA GLU A 54 -4.24 -10.77 8.43
C GLU A 54 -3.84 -11.37 9.79
N ASN A 55 -4.62 -12.34 10.26
CA ASN A 55 -4.36 -13.10 11.50
C ASN A 55 -4.41 -12.26 12.78
N ILE A 56 -5.26 -11.22 12.83
CA ILE A 56 -5.56 -10.48 14.06
C ILE A 56 -6.93 -10.91 14.59
N ASP A 57 -6.93 -11.63 15.71
CA ASP A 57 -8.18 -12.11 16.36
C ASP A 57 -8.91 -11.01 17.15
N ASN A 58 -8.18 -9.96 17.54
CA ASN A 58 -8.72 -8.85 18.30
C ASN A 58 -9.28 -7.77 17.36
N GLN A 59 -10.61 -7.57 17.36
CA GLN A 59 -11.28 -6.60 16.50
C GLN A 59 -10.75 -5.17 16.66
N VAL A 60 -10.43 -4.73 17.88
CA VAL A 60 -9.88 -3.39 18.11
C VAL A 60 -8.53 -3.23 17.44
N GLN A 61 -7.65 -4.22 17.57
CA GLN A 61 -6.34 -4.21 16.90
C GLN A 61 -6.50 -4.28 15.38
N ALA A 62 -7.43 -5.08 14.88
CA ALA A 62 -7.71 -5.19 13.45
C ALA A 62 -8.11 -3.82 12.87
N LEU A 63 -9.00 -3.09 13.56
CA LEU A 63 -9.43 -1.75 13.19
C LEU A 63 -8.29 -0.73 13.20
N GLU A 64 -7.45 -0.72 14.23
CA GLU A 64 -6.31 0.21 14.28
C GLU A 64 -5.31 -0.07 13.16
N THR A 65 -5.02 -1.34 12.86
CA THR A 65 -4.14 -1.67 11.72
C THR A 65 -4.75 -1.28 10.37
N ALA A 66 -6.07 -1.31 10.22
CA ALA A 66 -6.75 -0.84 9.01
C ALA A 66 -6.59 0.67 8.83
N LYS A 67 -6.72 1.46 9.91
CA LYS A 67 -6.48 2.92 9.88
C LYS A 67 -5.04 3.25 9.54
N GLU A 68 -4.07 2.55 10.13
CA GLU A 68 -2.65 2.71 9.81
C GLU A 68 -2.37 2.42 8.33
N ALA A 69 -2.94 1.32 7.81
CA ALA A 69 -2.82 0.98 6.39
C ALA A 69 -3.43 2.06 5.49
N ALA A 70 -4.58 2.63 5.87
CA ALA A 70 -5.24 3.70 5.11
C ALA A 70 -4.36 4.95 5.05
N LEU A 71 -3.78 5.35 6.18
CA LEU A 71 -2.85 6.48 6.28
C LEU A 71 -1.62 6.27 5.40
N LEU A 72 -1.00 5.09 5.50
CA LEU A 72 0.18 4.75 4.69
C LEU A 72 -0.13 4.81 3.20
N ASN A 73 -1.27 4.24 2.79
CA ASN A 73 -1.72 4.29 1.39
C ASN A 73 -1.94 5.73 0.92
N ALA A 74 -2.58 6.59 1.72
CA ALA A 74 -2.77 7.99 1.38
C ALA A 74 -1.43 8.74 1.20
N GLN A 75 -0.46 8.49 2.08
CA GLN A 75 0.87 9.11 2.00
C GLN A 75 1.68 8.63 0.80
N ILE A 76 1.59 7.35 0.43
CA ILE A 76 2.22 6.81 -0.78
C ILE A 76 1.62 7.46 -2.02
N ILE A 77 0.28 7.51 -2.11
CA ILE A 77 -0.43 8.14 -3.21
C ILE A 77 -0.06 9.63 -3.32
N ALA A 78 0.09 10.33 -2.19
CA ALA A 78 0.54 11.72 -2.17
C ALA A 78 1.96 11.84 -2.73
N LYS A 79 2.87 10.97 -2.30
CA LYS A 79 4.28 10.98 -2.73
C LYS A 79 4.43 10.72 -4.23
N GLU A 80 3.57 9.88 -4.80
CA GLU A 80 3.52 9.64 -6.25
C GLU A 80 2.93 10.82 -7.03
N ALA A 81 2.05 11.61 -6.41
CA ALA A 81 1.39 12.74 -7.05
C ALA A 81 2.29 13.98 -7.20
N PHE A 82 3.27 14.15 -6.31
CA PHE A 82 4.09 15.36 -6.23
C PHE A 82 5.57 15.10 -6.41
N ASP A 83 6.28 16.06 -6.98
CA ASP A 83 7.74 16.03 -7.08
C ASP A 83 8.41 16.05 -5.68
N ASP A 84 9.72 15.82 -5.65
CA ASP A 84 10.47 15.69 -4.38
C ASP A 84 10.56 16.99 -3.57
N SER A 85 10.08 18.13 -4.10
CA SER A 85 10.01 19.39 -3.34
C SER A 85 8.85 19.43 -2.33
N VAL A 86 7.91 18.47 -2.41
CA VAL A 86 6.78 18.34 -1.49
C VAL A 86 7.04 17.23 -0.48
N ASP A 87 7.34 17.60 0.76
CA ASP A 87 7.35 16.66 1.88
C ASP A 87 5.90 16.38 2.32
N VAL A 88 5.29 15.35 1.71
CA VAL A 88 3.87 15.02 1.91
C VAL A 88 3.51 14.68 3.34
N VAL A 89 4.47 14.19 4.14
CA VAL A 89 4.23 13.86 5.56
C VAL A 89 4.24 15.12 6.40
N LYS A 90 5.20 16.03 6.18
CA LYS A 90 5.24 17.32 6.91
C LYS A 90 4.16 18.30 6.48
N LYS A 91 3.76 18.24 5.20
CA LYS A 91 2.72 19.12 4.63
C LYS A 91 1.33 18.52 4.68
N GLY A 92 1.22 17.27 5.13
CA GLY A 92 -0.04 16.56 5.17
C GLY A 92 -0.55 16.32 6.58
N SER A 93 -1.86 16.28 6.72
CA SER A 93 -2.56 15.99 7.96
C SER A 93 -3.77 15.10 7.72
N VAL A 94 -4.09 14.26 8.71
CA VAL A 94 -5.35 13.52 8.70
C VAL A 94 -6.48 14.47 9.07
N ASP A 95 -7.52 14.47 8.25
CA ASP A 95 -8.78 15.16 8.53
C ASP A 95 -9.74 14.26 9.29
N SER A 96 -9.95 13.04 8.78
CA SER A 96 -10.92 12.10 9.35
C SER A 96 -10.59 10.64 9.03
N TYR A 97 -11.12 9.74 9.85
CA TYR A 97 -11.20 8.30 9.56
C TYR A 97 -12.67 7.88 9.53
N GLU A 98 -13.01 6.98 8.61
CA GLU A 98 -14.28 6.27 8.61
C GLU A 98 -14.00 4.77 8.65
N VAL A 99 -14.76 4.02 9.45
CA VAL A 99 -14.56 2.59 9.65
C VAL A 99 -15.75 1.85 9.05
N PHE A 100 -15.44 0.84 8.25
CA PHE A 100 -16.39 -0.11 7.65
C PHE A 100 -16.09 -1.52 8.18
N ASP A 101 -16.96 -2.47 7.85
CA ASP A 101 -16.86 -3.84 8.35
C ASP A 101 -15.55 -4.54 7.93
N ASP A 102 -15.00 -4.20 6.76
CA ASP A 102 -13.86 -4.88 6.14
C ASP A 102 -12.66 -3.97 5.86
N TYR A 103 -12.81 -2.64 5.98
CA TYR A 103 -11.73 -1.66 5.78
C TYR A 103 -11.97 -0.37 6.58
N ALA A 104 -10.94 0.45 6.69
CA ALA A 104 -11.05 1.84 7.11
C ALA A 104 -10.71 2.76 5.94
N THR A 105 -11.28 3.96 5.90
CA THR A 105 -10.81 5.04 5.03
C THR A 105 -10.20 6.17 5.85
N VAL A 106 -9.23 6.85 5.25
CA VAL A 106 -8.69 8.10 5.76
C VAL A 106 -8.95 9.21 4.75
N THR A 107 -9.36 10.38 5.23
CA THR A 107 -9.26 11.63 4.46
C THR A 107 -7.96 12.31 4.85
N TYR A 108 -7.02 12.37 3.92
CA TYR A 108 -5.71 12.99 4.09
C TYR A 108 -5.61 14.26 3.26
N ILE A 109 -5.14 15.34 3.87
CA ILE A 109 -5.04 16.66 3.24
C ILE A 109 -3.57 17.02 3.18
N VAL A 110 -3.06 17.37 1.99
CA VAL A 110 -1.74 17.97 1.80
C VAL A 110 -1.93 19.44 1.46
N SER A 111 -1.27 20.34 2.19
CA SER A 111 -1.41 21.78 1.97
C SER A 111 -0.07 22.51 1.91
N MET A 112 0.12 23.31 0.84
CA MET A 112 1.29 24.14 0.63
C MET A 112 1.02 25.18 -0.46
N ASN A 113 1.54 26.41 -0.32
CA ASN A 113 1.44 27.44 -1.37
C ASN A 113 1.97 26.93 -2.73
N GLY A 114 1.14 27.02 -3.77
CA GLY A 114 1.42 26.59 -5.13
C GLY A 114 1.54 25.07 -5.29
N LEU A 115 0.80 24.28 -4.50
CA LEU A 115 0.88 22.82 -4.52
C LEU A 115 0.53 22.24 -5.89
N ASN A 116 -0.46 22.79 -6.57
CA ASN A 116 -0.88 22.35 -7.91
C ASN A 116 0.23 22.44 -8.97
N LYS A 117 1.22 23.30 -8.79
CA LYS A 117 2.35 23.48 -9.72
C LYS A 117 3.47 22.45 -9.51
N ARG A 118 3.41 21.64 -8.46
CA ARG A 118 4.44 20.66 -8.06
C ARG A 118 4.06 19.21 -8.37
N GLN A 119 3.06 19.02 -9.21
CA GLN A 119 2.64 17.67 -9.59
C GLN A 119 3.74 16.99 -10.42
N ARG A 120 3.98 15.70 -10.19
CA ARG A 120 4.80 14.93 -11.14
C ARG A 120 4.04 14.84 -12.45
N VAL A 121 4.68 15.28 -13.52
CA VAL A 121 4.26 14.94 -14.87
C VAL A 121 4.70 13.50 -15.12
N ILE A 122 3.75 12.56 -15.10
CA ILE A 122 4.03 11.21 -15.59
C ILE A 122 4.20 11.32 -17.10
N ILE A 123 5.43 11.21 -17.60
CA ILE A 123 5.69 11.09 -19.03
C ILE A 123 5.41 9.62 -19.40
N PRO A 124 4.31 9.31 -20.11
CA PRO A 124 4.05 7.93 -20.50
C PRO A 124 5.17 7.41 -21.41
N GLY A 125 5.84 6.33 -20.99
CA GLY A 125 6.87 5.64 -21.80
C GLY A 125 8.30 5.68 -21.27
N VAL A 126 8.56 6.30 -20.12
CA VAL A 126 9.86 6.22 -19.44
C VAL A 126 9.68 5.46 -18.11
N THR A 127 9.89 4.15 -18.16
CA THR A 127 10.20 3.35 -16.97
C THR A 127 11.72 3.20 -16.92
N ASP A 128 12.32 3.44 -15.76
CA ASP A 128 13.73 3.12 -15.48
C ASP A 128 14.02 1.61 -15.69
#